data_AF-L7W1Z0-F1
#
_entry.id   AF-L7W1Z0-F1
#
_cell.length_a   1.000
_cell.length_b   1.000
_cell.length_c   1.000
_cell.angle_alpha   90.00
_cell.angle_beta   90.00
_cell.angle_gamma   90.00
#
_symmetry.space_group_name_H-M   'P 1'
#
loop_
_entity.id
_entity.type
_entity.pdbx_description
1 polymer ?
#
loop_
_entity_poly.entity_id
_entity_poly.type
_entity_poly.pdbx_seq_one_letter_code
_entity_poly.pdbx_strand_id
1 'polypeptide(L)'
;MKIERVIIRKLRALDAREDRLSGPSEQPFAGVCLRGLNGSGKTTYLEAIAELWQWFRRCTKKGGFVKPETALLQDAELVALRLVDLPGPMPTMWLAFGTPEAMRPCQRAEQDQQNQRTRTL
;
A
#
# COMPACT_ATOMS: atom_id res chain seq x y z
N MET A 1 -4.67 10.15 -8.99
CA MET A 1 -4.22 9.16 -7.98
C MET A 1 -5.15 7.97 -7.94
N LYS A 2 -4.59 6.77 -8.08
CA LYS A 2 -5.29 5.48 -7.94
C LYS A 2 -4.44 4.53 -7.10
N ILE A 3 -5.06 3.48 -6.56
CA ILE A 3 -4.36 2.37 -5.88
C ILE A 3 -4.20 1.25 -6.90
N GLU A 4 -2.96 0.85 -7.17
CA GLU A 4 -2.65 -0.23 -8.12
C GLU A 4 -2.40 -1.56 -7.40
N ARG A 5 -1.84 -1.53 -6.19
CA ARG A 5 -1.53 -2.75 -5.43
C ARG A 5 -1.72 -2.54 -3.94
N VAL A 6 -2.18 -3.58 -3.26
CA VAL A 6 -2.35 -3.63 -1.81
C VAL A 6 -1.66 -4.87 -1.28
N ILE A 7 -0.88 -4.73 -0.22
CA ILE A 7 -0.21 -5.84 0.47
C ILE A 7 -0.56 -5.72 1.96
N ILE A 8 -1.09 -6.80 2.54
CA ILE A 8 -1.37 -6.92 3.97
C ILE A 8 -0.80 -8.24 4.48
N ARG A 9 -0.02 -8.19 5.56
CA ARG A 9 0.56 -9.37 6.21
C ARG A 9 0.35 -9.32 7.71
N LYS A 10 -0.05 -10.46 8.27
CA LYS A 10 -0.31 -10.73 9.68
C LYS A 10 -1.17 -9.67 10.36
N LEU A 11 -2.34 -9.40 9.80
CA LEU A 11 -3.30 -8.46 10.37
C LEU A 11 -4.65 -9.13 10.63
N ARG A 12 -4.91 -9.51 11.89
CA ARG A 12 -6.14 -10.18 12.32
C ARG A 12 -6.44 -11.40 11.41
N ALA A 13 -7.62 -11.42 10.77
CA ALA A 13 -8.04 -12.46 9.83
C ALA A 13 -7.31 -12.44 8.47
N LEU A 14 -6.46 -11.44 8.21
CA LEU A 14 -5.67 -11.30 6.98
C LEU A 14 -4.23 -11.73 7.24
N ASP A 15 -3.96 -13.04 7.14
CA ASP A 15 -2.62 -13.59 7.38
C ASP A 15 -1.62 -13.17 6.30
N ALA A 16 -1.96 -13.39 5.03
CA ALA A 16 -1.19 -12.88 3.90
C ALA A 16 -2.14 -12.58 2.73
N ARG A 17 -2.12 -11.34 2.26
CA ARG A 17 -2.94 -10.90 1.14
C ARG A 17 -2.19 -9.92 0.28
N GLU A 18 -2.25 -10.16 -1.02
CA GLU A 18 -1.68 -9.29 -2.03
C GLU A 18 -2.67 -9.16 -3.18
N ASP A 19 -3.20 -7.97 -3.38
CA ASP A 19 -4.17 -7.68 -4.44
C ASP A 19 -3.55 -6.72 -5.45
N ARG A 20 -3.57 -7.11 -6.73
CA ARG A 20 -3.29 -6.23 -7.86
C ARG A 20 -4.61 -5.70 -8.41
N LEU A 21 -4.81 -4.39 -8.31
CA LEU A 21 -6.04 -3.68 -8.66
C LEU A 21 -5.97 -3.08 -10.07
N SER A 22 -5.40 -3.82 -11.01
CA SER A 22 -5.27 -3.43 -12.41
C SER A 22 -5.87 -4.48 -13.34
N GLY A 23 -6.41 -4.03 -14.47
CA GLY A 23 -6.90 -4.91 -15.53
C GLY A 23 -5.78 -5.57 -16.34
N PRO A 24 -6.14 -6.38 -17.36
CA PRO A 24 -5.18 -7.05 -18.25
C PRO A 24 -4.27 -6.08 -19.02
N SER A 25 -4.70 -4.84 -19.22
CA SER A 25 -3.90 -3.76 -19.84
C SER A 25 -2.99 -3.03 -18.87
N GLU A 26 -2.80 -3.56 -17.65
CA GLU A 26 -2.09 -2.93 -16.52
C GLU A 26 -2.68 -1.59 -16.05
N GLN A 27 -3.82 -1.18 -16.58
CA GLN A 27 -4.53 0.01 -16.15
C GLN A 27 -5.22 -0.23 -14.81
N PRO A 28 -5.02 0.62 -13.78
CA PRO A 28 -5.71 0.48 -12.51
C PRO A 28 -7.23 0.62 -12.68
N PHE A 29 -7.99 -0.24 -12.01
CA PHE A 29 -9.46 -0.19 -12.04
C PHE A 29 -9.98 1.13 -11.43
N ALA A 30 -11.06 1.67 -11.99
CA ALA A 30 -11.74 2.84 -11.43
C ALA A 30 -12.52 2.52 -10.14
N GLY A 31 -12.87 1.25 -9.93
CA GLY A 31 -13.53 0.76 -8.74
C GLY A 31 -13.35 -0.75 -8.57
N VAL A 32 -13.30 -1.21 -7.33
CA VAL A 32 -13.12 -2.63 -6.97
C VAL A 32 -14.16 -3.02 -5.93
N CYS A 33 -14.78 -4.20 -6.13
CA CYS A 33 -15.73 -4.76 -5.18
C CYS A 33 -15.03 -5.84 -4.34
N LEU A 34 -14.86 -5.60 -3.05
CA LEU A 34 -14.30 -6.58 -2.12
C LEU A 34 -15.41 -7.54 -1.65
N ARG A 35 -15.32 -8.81 -2.04
CA ARG A 35 -16.31 -9.86 -1.70
C ARG A 35 -15.69 -10.95 -0.83
N GLY A 36 -16.55 -11.69 -0.13
CA GLY A 36 -16.15 -12.78 0.77
C GLY A 36 -17.18 -13.02 1.87
N LEU A 37 -17.08 -14.16 2.55
CA LEU A 37 -17.95 -14.54 3.67
C LEU A 37 -17.76 -13.62 4.89
N ASN A 38 -18.67 -13.69 5.85
CA ASN A 38 -18.50 -13.01 7.14
C ASN A 38 -17.26 -13.54 7.86
N GLY A 39 -16.48 -12.65 8.48
CA GLY A 39 -15.20 -13.00 9.11
C GLY A 39 -14.00 -13.05 8.16
N SER A 40 -14.17 -12.93 6.83
CA SER A 40 -13.06 -13.01 5.86
C SER A 40 -12.12 -11.78 5.83
N GLY A 41 -12.19 -10.90 6.83
CA GLY A 41 -11.32 -9.73 6.94
C GLY A 41 -11.63 -8.57 5.99
N LYS A 42 -12.80 -8.52 5.33
CA LYS A 42 -13.15 -7.40 4.41
C LYS A 42 -13.12 -6.03 5.09
N THR A 43 -13.69 -5.95 6.29
CA THR A 43 -13.68 -4.70 7.08
C THR A 43 -12.26 -4.34 7.48
N THR A 44 -11.50 -5.31 8.02
CA THR A 44 -10.08 -5.13 8.37
C THR A 44 -9.24 -4.63 7.18
N TYR A 45 -9.51 -5.14 5.98
CA TYR A 45 -8.83 -4.71 4.76
C TYR A 45 -9.06 -3.22 4.47
N LEU A 46 -10.32 -2.76 4.53
CA LEU A 46 -10.66 -1.37 4.31
C LEU A 46 -10.18 -0.46 5.45
N GLU A 47 -10.26 -0.93 6.69
CA GLU A 47 -9.72 -0.24 7.87
C GLU A 47 -8.21 -0.02 7.73
N ALA A 48 -7.45 -1.04 7.34
CA ALA A 48 -6.01 -0.94 7.14
C ALA A 48 -5.63 0.11 6.09
N ILE A 49 -6.36 0.16 4.97
CA ILE A 49 -6.18 1.18 3.93
C ILE A 49 -6.48 2.58 4.47
N ALA A 50 -7.62 2.73 5.16
CA ALA A 50 -8.05 4.01 5.70
C ALA A 50 -7.05 4.55 6.74
N GLU A 51 -6.60 3.70 7.66
CA GLU A 51 -5.63 4.06 8.69
C GLU A 51 -4.27 4.41 8.10
N LEU A 52 -3.79 3.62 7.12
CA LEU A 52 -2.52 3.90 6.45
C LEU A 52 -2.57 5.27 5.77
N TRP A 53 -3.69 5.61 5.12
CA TRP A 53 -3.89 6.93 4.52
C TRP A 53 -3.96 8.06 5.55
N GLN A 54 -4.67 7.87 6.65
CA GLN A 54 -4.74 8.86 7.74
C GLN A 54 -3.37 9.10 8.37
N TRP A 55 -2.61 8.03 8.60
CA TRP A 55 -1.23 8.10 9.08
C TRP A 55 -0.34 8.88 8.11
N PHE A 56 -0.40 8.58 6.81
CA PHE A 56 0.34 9.33 5.80
C PHE A 56 0.04 10.83 5.84
N ARG A 57 -1.25 11.21 5.92
CA ARG A 57 -1.65 12.63 6.05
C ARG A 57 -1.05 13.30 7.29
N ARG A 58 -0.85 12.57 8.37
CA ARG A 58 -0.19 13.10 9.57
C ARG A 58 1.31 13.28 9.35
N CYS A 59 1.98 12.33 8.70
CA CYS A 59 3.38 12.44 8.33
C CYS A 59 3.62 13.68 7.44
N THR A 60 2.77 13.88 6.42
CA THR A 60 2.89 15.03 5.51
C THR A 60 2.60 16.35 6.22
N LYS A 61 1.56 16.42 7.07
CA LYS A 61 1.25 17.63 7.84
C LYS A 61 2.38 18.05 8.79
N LYS A 62 3.11 17.08 9.36
CA LYS A 62 4.25 17.33 10.26
C LYS A 62 5.59 17.48 9.53
N GLY A 63 5.65 17.22 8.23
CA GLY A 63 6.89 17.28 7.45
C GLY A 63 7.90 16.18 7.80
N GLY A 64 7.45 15.05 8.34
CA GLY A 64 8.34 13.98 8.78
C GLY A 64 7.60 12.74 9.25
N PHE A 65 8.37 11.69 9.54
CA PHE A 65 7.80 10.44 10.06
C PHE A 65 7.18 10.66 11.43
N VAL A 66 5.97 10.13 11.61
CA VAL A 66 5.36 9.99 12.94
C VAL A 66 4.90 8.57 13.17
N LYS A 67 4.92 8.13 14.42
CA LYS A 67 4.37 6.83 14.78
C LYS A 67 2.83 6.83 14.56
N PRO A 68 2.23 5.74 14.02
CA PRO A 68 0.79 5.55 14.05
C PRO A 68 0.24 5.63 15.47
N GLU A 69 -0.95 6.20 15.64
CA GLU A 69 -1.62 6.27 16.95
C GLU A 69 -2.45 5.01 17.23
N THR A 70 -2.95 4.37 16.18
CA THR A 70 -3.82 3.20 16.24
C THR A 70 -3.01 1.92 16.39
N ALA A 71 -3.59 0.93 17.07
CA ALA A 71 -2.98 -0.39 17.24
C ALA A 71 -3.00 -1.20 15.94
N LEU A 72 -3.99 -0.99 15.06
CA LEU A 72 -4.19 -1.84 13.87
C LEU A 72 -2.95 -1.92 12.97
N LEU A 73 -2.34 -0.78 12.61
CA LEU A 73 -1.10 -0.78 11.82
C LEU A 73 0.10 -1.32 12.61
N GLN A 74 0.12 -1.13 13.93
CA GLN A 74 1.20 -1.60 14.81
C GLN A 74 1.16 -3.13 15.01
N ASP A 75 -0.03 -3.73 14.96
CA ASP A 75 -0.24 -5.17 15.11
C ASP A 75 0.07 -5.93 13.80
N ALA A 76 0.13 -5.22 12.67
CA ALA A 76 0.45 -5.81 11.37
C ALA A 76 1.97 -6.00 11.20
N GLU A 77 2.35 -7.08 10.51
CA GLU A 77 3.73 -7.20 10.01
C GLU A 77 3.98 -6.20 8.87
N LEU A 78 2.99 -6.04 7.99
CA LEU A 78 3.04 -5.11 6.86
C LEU A 78 1.65 -4.70 6.41
N VAL A 79 1.47 -3.40 6.17
CA VAL A 79 0.39 -2.84 5.37
C VAL A 79 1.01 -1.90 4.36
N ALA A 80 0.82 -2.15 3.08
CA ALA A 80 1.39 -1.35 2.00
C ALA A 80 0.41 -1.11 0.85
N LEU A 81 0.48 0.06 0.25
CA LEU A 81 -0.30 0.48 -0.91
C LEU A 81 0.61 1.09 -1.95
N ARG A 82 0.46 0.65 -3.20
CA ARG A 82 1.09 1.29 -4.34
C ARG A 82 0.14 2.31 -4.93
N LEU A 83 0.50 3.57 -4.80
CA LEU A 83 -0.19 4.69 -5.41
C LEU A 83 0.41 4.96 -6.79
N VAL A 84 -0.46 5.24 -7.74
CA VAL A 84 -0.11 5.61 -9.12
C VAL A 84 -0.92 6.84 -9.55
N ASP A 85 -0.60 7.41 -10.70
CA ASP A 85 -1.18 8.67 -11.20
C ASP A 85 -1.04 9.81 -10.17
N LEU A 86 0.12 9.88 -9.51
CA LEU A 86 0.48 11.00 -8.63
C LEU A 86 0.99 12.20 -9.45
N PRO A 87 0.70 13.44 -9.03
CA PRO A 87 1.25 14.61 -9.70
C PRO A 87 2.76 14.74 -9.44
N GLY A 88 3.48 15.33 -10.39
CA GLY A 88 4.90 15.64 -10.26
C GLY A 88 5.84 14.58 -10.85
N PRO A 89 7.15 14.66 -10.55
CA PRO A 89 8.17 13.84 -11.20
C PRO A 89 8.14 12.36 -10.78
N MET A 90 7.46 12.06 -9.66
CA MET A 90 7.29 10.70 -9.16
C MET A 90 5.80 10.32 -9.26
N PRO A 91 5.35 9.78 -10.42
CA PRO A 91 3.95 9.46 -10.64
C PRO A 91 3.48 8.21 -9.86
N THR A 92 4.40 7.55 -9.15
CA THR A 92 4.16 6.33 -8.39
C THR A 92 4.87 6.39 -7.05
N MET A 93 4.27 5.84 -6.00
CA MET A 93 4.85 5.81 -4.66
C MET A 93 4.31 4.61 -3.88
N TRP A 94 5.16 3.93 -3.12
CA TRP A 94 4.69 3.06 -2.05
C TRP A 94 4.42 3.85 -0.78
N LEU A 95 3.23 3.63 -0.23
CA LEU A 95 2.92 3.97 1.15
C LEU A 95 2.92 2.68 1.95
N ALA A 96 3.87 2.51 2.86
CA ALA A 96 4.03 1.28 3.63
C ALA A 96 4.30 1.57 5.11
N PHE A 97 3.71 0.75 5.97
CA PHE A 97 4.05 0.65 7.38
C PHE A 97 4.24 -0.83 7.73
N GLY A 98 5.30 -1.15 8.45
CA GLY A 98 5.62 -2.52 8.83
C GLY A 98 7.04 -2.65 9.37
N THR A 99 7.46 -3.89 9.59
CA THR A 99 8.85 -4.15 10.02
C THR A 99 9.85 -3.84 8.88
N PRO A 100 11.10 -3.46 9.20
CA PRO A 100 12.13 -3.23 8.18
C PRO A 100 12.30 -4.41 7.21
N GLU A 101 12.20 -5.64 7.71
CA GLU A 101 12.30 -6.87 6.93
C GLU A 101 11.13 -7.01 5.95
N ALA A 102 9.91 -6.74 6.42
CA ALA A 102 8.71 -6.88 5.61
C ALA A 102 8.56 -5.80 4.53
N MET A 103 9.21 -4.64 4.70
CA MET A 103 9.20 -3.55 3.71
C MET A 103 10.15 -3.79 2.51
N ARG A 104 11.10 -4.72 2.60
CA ARG A 104 12.09 -5.00 1.53
C ARG A 104 11.49 -5.25 0.14
N PRO A 105 10.36 -5.98 -0.02
CA PRO A 105 9.74 -6.19 -1.33
C PRO A 105 9.26 -4.89 -1.99
N CYS A 106 8.78 -3.92 -1.20
CA CYS A 106 8.33 -2.63 -1.72
C CYS A 106 9.52 -1.80 -2.23
N GLN A 107 10.64 -1.83 -1.50
CA GLN A 107 11.87 -1.12 -1.86
C GLN A 107 12.53 -1.68 -3.13
N ARG A 108 12.57 -3.01 -3.28
CA ARG A 108 13.11 -3.64 -4.50
C ARG A 108 12.30 -3.31 -5.74
N ALA A 109 10.97 -3.30 -5.63
CA ALA A 109 10.09 -2.96 -6.74
C ALA A 109 10.26 -1.51 -7.22
N GLU A 110 10.63 -0.57 -6.33
CA GLU A 110 11.00 0.80 -6.72
C GLU A 110 12.35 0.87 -7.44
N GLN A 111 13.35 0.12 -6.96
CA GLN A 111 14.69 0.07 -7.57
C GLN A 111 14.65 -0.50 -8.99
N ASP A 112 13.89 -1.56 -9.21
CA ASP A 112 13.77 -2.18 -10.53
C ASP A 112 13.10 -1.24 -11.55
N GLN A 113 12.11 -0.45 -11.13
CA GLN A 113 11.46 0.54 -11.99
C GLN A 113 12.35 1.76 -12.29
N GLN A 114 13.14 2.20 -11.31
CA GLN A 114 14.11 3.27 -11.53
C GLN A 114 15.21 2.81 -12.51
N ASN A 115 15.71 1.58 -12.37
CA ASN A 115 16.74 1.01 -13.24
C ASN A 115 16.26 0.77 -14.68
N GLN A 116 14.98 0.48 -14.90
CA GLN A 116 14.42 0.36 -16.25
C GLN A 116 14.30 1.74 -16.95
N ARG A 117 14.02 2.80 -16.19
CA ARG A 117 13.90 4.18 -16.72
C ARG A 117 15.26 4.80 -17.07
N THR A 118 16.31 4.52 -16.31
CA THR A 118 17.67 5.00 -16.64
C THR A 118 18.29 4.29 -17.85
N ARG A 119 17.72 3.18 -18.31
CA ARG A 119 18.15 2.47 -19.53
C ARG A 119 17.44 2.92 -20.80
N THR A 120 16.40 3.75 -20.69
CA THR A 120 15.60 4.24 -21.83
C THR A 120 15.91 5.69 -22.20
N LEU A 121 16.95 6.28 -21.60
CA LEU A 121 17.52 7.59 -21.92
C LEU A 121 18.95 7.39 -22.42
#